data_AF-A0A1E9GHU1-F1
#
_entry.id   AF-A0A1E9GHU1-F1
#
_cell.length_a   1.000
_cell.length_b   1.000
_cell.length_c   1.000
_cell.angle_alpha   90.00
_cell.angle_beta   90.00
_cell.angle_gamma   90.00
#
_symmetry.space_group_name_H-M   'P 1'
#
loop_
_entity.id
_entity.type
_entity.pdbx_description
1 polymer ?
#
loop_
_entity_poly.entity_id
_entity_poly.type
_entity_poly.pdbx_seq_one_letter_code
_entity_poly.pdbx_strand_id
1 'polypeptide(L)'
;MATPLKPRTYVPRLRDNRIDGVKYNRSSSKRNNFEMFAWLGMRLSGVVLVVLIFGHLFSNLMVGDGIHAIDFGFVGGKWANPFWQVWDLLLLWLAMLHGANGIRVIIDDYAEKDRLRVWLKVILFAACAFVLLVGTLTIFAFDPCPSGAAAELLPSFCSAR
;
A
#
# COMPACT_ATOMS: atom_id res chain seq x y z
N MET A 1 53.82 37.60 26.05
CA MET A 1 52.34 37.56 25.86
C MET A 1 52.05 36.80 24.58
N ALA A 2 51.57 35.56 24.69
CA ALA A 2 51.18 34.78 23.52
C ALA A 2 49.76 35.17 23.08
N THR A 3 49.62 35.61 21.84
CA THR A 3 48.32 36.00 21.26
C THR A 3 47.43 34.76 21.15
N PRO A 4 46.18 34.77 21.68
CA PRO A 4 45.31 33.61 21.58
C PRO A 4 44.86 33.43 20.13
N LEU A 5 45.08 32.24 19.58
CA LEU A 5 44.62 31.87 18.24
C LEU A 5 43.09 31.83 18.23
N LYS A 6 42.48 32.68 17.41
CA LYS A 6 41.03 32.74 17.22
C LYS A 6 40.58 31.41 16.56
N PRO A 7 39.67 30.63 17.16
CA PRO A 7 39.16 29.43 16.52
C PRO A 7 38.42 29.84 15.24
N ARG A 8 38.94 29.43 14.08
CA ARG A 8 38.20 29.51 12.82
C ARG A 8 37.08 28.48 12.87
N THR A 9 35.89 28.91 13.27
CA THR A 9 34.67 28.13 13.07
C THR A 9 34.40 28.09 11.56
N TYR A 10 34.82 27.01 10.90
CA TYR A 10 34.44 26.74 9.53
C TYR A 10 32.99 26.28 9.52
N VAL A 11 32.08 27.13 9.05
CA VAL A 11 30.68 26.73 8.87
C VAL A 11 30.61 25.95 7.55
N PRO A 12 30.32 24.63 7.57
CA PRO A 12 30.28 23.85 6.35
C PRO A 12 29.14 24.35 5.45
N ARG A 13 29.44 24.67 4.19
CA ARG A 13 28.41 25.01 3.19
C ARG A 13 27.71 23.73 2.73
N LEU A 14 26.43 23.82 2.34
CA LEU A 14 25.61 22.69 1.89
C LEU A 14 26.24 21.85 0.75
N ARG A 15 27.17 22.45 -0.01
CA ARG A 15 27.90 21.82 -1.13
C ARG A 15 29.29 21.32 -0.75
N ASP A 16 29.73 21.54 0.48
CA ASP A 16 31.04 21.11 0.90
C ASP A 16 30.97 19.64 1.29
N ASN A 17 31.65 18.82 0.49
CA ASN A 17 31.77 17.39 0.73
C ASN A 17 32.82 17.10 1.81
N ARG A 18 33.06 18.04 2.72
CA ARG A 18 34.07 17.98 3.79
C ARG A 18 33.52 18.68 5.03
N ILE A 19 33.38 17.95 6.13
CA ILE A 19 33.13 18.47 7.48
C ILE A 19 34.28 17.89 8.33
N ASP A 20 34.89 18.73 9.17
CA ASP A 20 36.03 18.36 10.04
C ASP A 20 37.20 17.62 9.34
N GLY A 21 37.48 17.95 8.08
CA GLY A 21 38.58 17.35 7.32
C GLY A 21 38.28 16.00 6.65
N VAL A 22 37.15 15.36 6.96
CA VAL A 22 36.72 14.09 6.37
C VAL A 22 35.99 14.36 5.05
N LYS A 23 36.50 13.83 3.93
CA LYS A 23 35.87 13.97 2.61
C LYS A 23 34.74 12.95 2.45
N TYR A 24 33.50 13.39 2.42
CA TYR A 24 32.34 12.56 2.09
C TYR A 24 32.21 12.48 0.57
N ASN A 25 32.45 11.31 0.01
CA ASN A 25 32.01 11.07 -1.36
C ASN A 25 30.52 10.70 -1.32
N ARG A 26 29.63 11.69 -1.12
CA ARG A 26 28.22 11.49 -1.45
C ARG A 26 28.17 11.39 -2.97
N SER A 27 28.12 10.16 -3.49
CA SER A 27 27.80 9.97 -4.89
C SER A 27 26.46 10.66 -5.13
N SER A 28 26.44 11.62 -6.04
CA SER A 28 25.18 12.14 -6.56
C SER A 28 24.57 11.01 -7.37
N SER A 29 23.96 10.03 -6.70
CA SER A 29 23.14 9.00 -7.36
C SER A 29 22.23 9.74 -8.33
N LYS A 30 22.17 9.26 -9.58
CA LYS A 30 21.34 9.86 -10.65
C LYS A 30 20.01 10.27 -10.03
N ARG A 31 19.71 11.58 -10.08
CA ARG A 31 18.50 12.18 -9.50
C ARG A 31 17.28 11.57 -10.19
N ASN A 32 16.83 10.41 -9.71
CA ASN A 32 15.51 9.90 -10.02
C ASN A 32 14.56 10.48 -8.97
N ASN A 33 13.38 10.90 -9.41
CA ASN A 33 12.37 11.46 -8.51
C ASN A 33 11.55 10.34 -7.84
N PHE A 34 12.04 9.09 -7.86
CA PHE A 34 11.28 7.93 -7.42
C PHE A 34 10.93 8.04 -5.93
N GLU A 35 11.91 8.35 -5.08
CA GLU A 35 11.67 8.52 -3.63
C GLU A 35 10.70 9.67 -3.34
N MET A 36 10.74 10.74 -4.13
CA MET A 36 9.78 11.84 -4.02
C MET A 36 8.36 11.39 -4.36
N PHE A 37 8.19 10.67 -5.48
CA PHE A 37 6.88 10.13 -5.87
C PHE A 37 6.37 9.07 -4.89
N ALA A 38 7.24 8.19 -4.40
CA ALA A 38 6.89 7.19 -3.40
C ALA A 38 6.44 7.86 -2.09
N TRP A 39 7.16 8.89 -1.64
CA TRP A 39 6.79 9.66 -0.45
C TRP A 39 5.44 10.37 -0.64
N LEU A 40 5.25 11.08 -1.75
CA LEU A 40 3.99 11.75 -2.06
C LEU A 40 2.83 10.75 -2.15
N GLY A 41 3.08 9.60 -2.78
CA GLY A 41 2.17 8.48 -2.87
C GLY A 41 1.69 8.00 -1.51
N MET A 42 2.58 7.83 -0.53
CA MET A 42 2.21 7.44 0.85
C MET A 42 1.28 8.46 1.51
N ARG A 43 1.48 9.76 1.28
CA ARG A 43 0.64 10.81 1.88
C ARG A 43 -0.76 10.83 1.27
N LEU A 44 -0.82 10.87 -0.07
CA LEU A 44 -2.09 10.94 -0.79
C LEU A 44 -2.91 9.66 -0.58
N SER A 45 -2.28 8.49 -0.74
CA SER A 45 -2.97 7.21 -0.52
C SER A 45 -3.39 7.04 0.94
N GLY A 46 -2.60 7.49 1.92
CA GLY A 46 -2.98 7.41 3.34
C GLY A 46 -4.29 8.16 3.65
N VAL A 47 -4.45 9.38 3.13
CA VAL A 47 -5.69 10.16 3.33
C VAL A 47 -6.89 9.47 2.68
N VAL A 48 -6.74 8.97 1.45
CA VAL A 48 -7.82 8.25 0.75
C VAL A 48 -8.16 6.94 1.47
N LEU A 49 -7.14 6.22 1.95
CA LEU A 49 -7.30 4.95 2.66
C LEU A 49 -8.05 5.08 3.97
N VAL A 50 -7.93 6.20 4.69
CA VAL A 50 -8.76 6.45 5.89
C VAL A 50 -10.24 6.33 5.52
N VAL A 51 -10.69 7.03 4.48
CA VAL A 51 -12.10 6.96 4.06
C VAL A 51 -12.47 5.57 3.58
N LEU A 52 -11.65 4.95 2.72
CA LEU A 52 -11.94 3.63 2.14
C LEU A 52 -12.01 2.53 3.21
N ILE A 53 -11.04 2.48 4.13
CA ILE A 53 -10.97 1.49 5.20
C ILE A 53 -12.13 1.68 6.17
N PHE A 54 -12.38 2.90 6.65
CA PHE A 54 -13.48 3.12 7.60
C PHE A 54 -14.84 2.84 6.97
N GLY A 55 -15.09 3.25 5.72
CA GLY A 55 -16.32 2.90 5.03
C GLY A 55 -16.48 1.39 4.85
N HIS A 56 -15.40 0.69 4.48
CA HIS A 56 -15.41 -0.76 4.34
C HIS A 56 -15.70 -1.46 5.68
N LEU A 57 -14.96 -1.13 6.74
CA LEU A 57 -15.16 -1.70 8.07
C LEU A 57 -16.55 -1.36 8.63
N PHE A 58 -17.01 -0.11 8.50
CA PHE A 58 -18.31 0.29 8.99
C PHE A 58 -19.45 -0.47 8.28
N SER A 59 -19.40 -0.57 6.94
CA SER A 59 -20.40 -1.29 6.16
C SER A 59 -20.49 -2.78 6.50
N ASN A 60 -19.37 -3.40 6.87
CA ASN A 60 -19.31 -4.83 7.13
C ASN A 60 -19.51 -5.20 8.62
N LEU A 61 -19.15 -4.30 9.56
CA LEU A 61 -19.18 -4.61 11.00
C LEU A 61 -20.30 -3.92 11.77
N MET A 62 -20.74 -2.72 11.36
CA MET A 62 -21.62 -1.86 12.17
C MET A 62 -23.05 -1.74 11.62
N VAL A 63 -23.29 -2.19 10.38
CA VAL A 63 -24.60 -2.13 9.73
C VAL A 63 -25.24 -3.52 9.74
N GLY A 64 -26.56 -3.60 9.92
CA GLY A 64 -27.30 -4.86 9.94
C GLY A 64 -26.87 -5.76 11.10
N ASP A 65 -26.68 -7.05 10.83
CA ASP A 65 -26.22 -8.05 11.81
C ASP A 65 -24.69 -8.09 11.97
N GLY A 66 -23.99 -7.11 11.39
CA GLY A 66 -22.53 -6.99 11.47
C GLY A 66 -21.79 -8.20 10.90
N ILE A 67 -20.76 -8.67 11.60
CA ILE A 67 -19.91 -9.79 11.13
C ILE A 67 -20.67 -11.10 10.92
N HIS A 68 -21.81 -11.29 11.60
CA HIS A 68 -22.62 -12.50 11.49
C HIS A 68 -23.43 -12.55 10.19
N ALA A 69 -23.60 -11.43 9.50
CA ALA A 69 -24.24 -11.35 8.20
C ALA A 69 -23.28 -11.59 7.02
N ILE A 70 -21.96 -11.71 7.26
CA ILE A 70 -20.99 -11.86 6.17
C ILE A 70 -20.99 -13.31 5.66
N ASP A 71 -21.75 -13.53 4.60
CA ASP A 71 -21.80 -14.78 3.84
C ASP A 71 -21.67 -14.53 2.33
N PHE A 72 -21.81 -15.58 1.52
CA PHE A 72 -21.78 -15.48 0.06
C PHE A 72 -22.87 -14.54 -0.49
N GLY A 73 -24.07 -14.57 0.08
CA GLY A 73 -25.20 -13.75 -0.35
C GLY A 73 -24.99 -12.27 -0.07
N PHE A 74 -24.42 -11.93 1.09
CA PHE A 74 -24.03 -10.58 1.44
C PHE A 74 -22.96 -10.02 0.50
N VAL A 75 -21.89 -10.78 0.25
CA VAL A 75 -20.83 -10.37 -0.69
C VAL A 75 -21.37 -10.23 -2.10
N GLY A 76 -22.16 -11.21 -2.56
CA GLY A 76 -22.78 -11.17 -3.88
C GLY A 76 -23.75 -10.00 -4.05
N GLY A 77 -24.53 -9.67 -3.02
CA GLY A 77 -25.42 -8.52 -3.03
C GLY A 77 -24.65 -7.19 -3.10
N LYS A 78 -23.52 -7.07 -2.39
CA LYS A 78 -22.65 -5.87 -2.49
C LYS A 78 -22.06 -5.76 -3.88
N TRP A 79 -21.46 -6.83 -4.39
CA TRP A 79 -20.77 -6.83 -5.69
C TRP A 79 -21.71 -6.85 -6.90
N ALA A 80 -23.01 -7.09 -6.71
CA ALA A 80 -24.03 -6.81 -7.72
C ALA A 80 -24.17 -5.30 -8.02
N ASN A 81 -23.73 -4.42 -7.10
CA ASN A 81 -23.67 -2.98 -7.33
C ASN A 81 -22.23 -2.56 -7.69
N PRO A 82 -22.00 -1.94 -8.87
CA PRO A 82 -20.66 -1.56 -9.32
C PRO A 82 -19.96 -0.55 -8.41
N PHE A 83 -20.71 0.21 -7.60
CA PHE A 83 -20.13 1.11 -6.60
C PHE A 83 -19.21 0.36 -5.63
N TRP A 84 -19.65 -0.79 -5.10
CA TRP A 84 -18.87 -1.56 -4.14
C TRP A 84 -17.69 -2.28 -4.78
N GLN A 85 -17.82 -2.72 -6.04
CA GLN A 85 -16.70 -3.28 -6.79
C GLN A 85 -15.57 -2.26 -6.97
N VAL A 86 -15.90 -1.02 -7.35
CA VAL A 86 -14.91 0.06 -7.48
C VAL A 86 -14.32 0.43 -6.12
N TRP A 87 -15.15 0.50 -5.07
CA TRP A 87 -14.69 0.78 -3.71
C TRP A 87 -13.65 -0.24 -3.23
N ASP A 88 -13.98 -1.54 -3.34
CA ASP A 88 -13.09 -2.62 -2.90
C ASP A 88 -11.86 -2.76 -3.80
N LEU A 89 -11.96 -2.48 -5.11
CA LEU A 89 -10.81 -2.42 -6.01
C LEU A 89 -9.84 -1.30 -5.62
N LEU A 90 -10.35 -0.09 -5.38
CA LEU A 90 -9.53 1.04 -4.93
C LEU A 90 -8.89 0.74 -3.58
N LEU A 91 -9.64 0.15 -2.64
CA LEU A 91 -9.11 -0.25 -1.34
C LEU A 91 -8.00 -1.29 -1.49
N LEU A 92 -8.20 -2.34 -2.29
CA LEU A 92 -7.21 -3.39 -2.56
C LEU A 92 -5.91 -2.78 -3.12
N TRP A 93 -6.01 -2.00 -4.20
CA TRP A 93 -4.85 -1.46 -4.89
C TRP A 93 -4.11 -0.43 -4.03
N LEU A 94 -4.83 0.51 -3.43
CA LEU A 94 -4.19 1.54 -2.60
C LEU A 94 -3.60 0.94 -1.33
N ALA A 95 -4.30 0.02 -0.65
CA ALA A 95 -3.80 -0.58 0.59
C ALA A 95 -2.56 -1.44 0.32
N MET A 96 -2.57 -2.24 -0.74
CA MET A 96 -1.42 -3.09 -1.07
C MET A 96 -0.21 -2.27 -1.52
N LEU A 97 -0.39 -1.26 -2.37
CA LEU A 97 0.72 -0.42 -2.80
C LEU A 97 1.27 0.45 -1.66
N HIS A 98 0.40 0.99 -0.81
CA HIS A 98 0.79 1.75 0.38
C HIS A 98 1.55 0.86 1.37
N GLY A 99 1.01 -0.32 1.69
CA GLY A 99 1.63 -1.30 2.57
C GLY A 99 2.97 -1.79 2.03
N ALA A 100 3.05 -2.12 0.73
CA ALA A 100 4.29 -2.60 0.11
C ALA A 100 5.38 -1.53 0.11
N ASN A 101 5.05 -0.27 -0.17
CA ASN A 101 6.05 0.79 -0.08
C ASN A 101 6.49 1.07 1.37
N GLY A 102 5.58 0.98 2.34
CA GLY A 102 5.92 1.05 3.76
C GLY A 102 6.88 -0.06 4.19
N ILE A 103 6.58 -1.31 3.84
CA ILE A 103 7.44 -2.47 4.15
C ILE A 103 8.78 -2.37 3.40
N ARG A 104 8.83 -1.81 2.18
CA ARG A 104 10.09 -1.54 1.47
C ARG A 104 11.02 -0.67 2.31
N VAL A 105 10.51 0.41 2.89
CA VAL A 105 11.28 1.31 3.77
C VAL A 105 11.74 0.57 5.03
N ILE A 106 10.85 -0.20 5.67
CA ILE A 106 11.22 -1.03 6.82
C ILE A 106 12.34 -2.03 6.47
N ILE A 107 12.26 -2.71 5.33
CA ILE A 107 13.31 -3.63 4.88
C ILE A 107 14.63 -2.88 4.67
N ASP A 108 14.58 -1.68 4.10
CA ASP A 108 15.78 -0.86 3.88
C ASP A 108 16.42 -0.41 5.20
N ASP A 109 15.63 -0.12 6.22
CA ASP A 109 16.10 0.34 7.53
C ASP A 109 16.57 -0.80 8.44
N TYR A 110 15.94 -1.98 8.37
CA TYR A 110 16.18 -3.07 9.32
C TYR A 110 17.00 -4.26 8.77
N ALA A 111 17.08 -4.46 7.46
CA ALA A 111 17.88 -5.55 6.90
C ALA A 111 19.36 -5.15 6.81
N GLU A 112 20.19 -5.67 7.72
CA GLU A 112 21.63 -5.38 7.77
C GLU A 112 22.41 -5.94 6.57
N LYS A 113 22.07 -7.17 6.14
CA LYS A 113 22.78 -7.87 5.06
C LYS A 113 22.17 -7.54 3.70
N ASP A 114 23.00 -7.08 2.76
CA ASP A 114 22.54 -6.70 1.41
C ASP A 114 21.79 -7.83 0.68
N ARG A 115 22.29 -9.07 0.78
CA ARG A 115 21.62 -10.24 0.19
C ARG A 115 20.23 -10.47 0.77
N LEU A 116 20.07 -10.29 2.09
CA LEU A 116 18.79 -10.45 2.76
C LEU A 116 17.81 -9.35 2.31
N ARG A 117 18.27 -8.10 2.27
CA ARG A 117 17.48 -6.94 1.81
C ARG A 117 16.91 -7.15 0.41
N VAL A 118 17.73 -7.68 -0.52
CA VAL A 118 17.28 -8.00 -1.89
C VAL A 118 16.20 -9.09 -1.89
N TRP A 119 16.43 -10.21 -1.20
CA TRP A 119 15.45 -11.30 -1.16
C TRP A 119 14.13 -10.90 -0.50
N LEU A 120 14.18 -10.14 0.59
CA LEU A 120 12.97 -9.63 1.25
C LEU A 120 12.14 -8.75 0.32
N LYS A 121 12.79 -7.87 -0.47
CA LYS A 121 12.07 -7.05 -1.47
C LYS A 121 11.49 -7.88 -2.60
N VAL A 122 12.22 -8.89 -3.09
CA VAL A 122 11.71 -9.80 -4.14
C VAL A 122 10.45 -10.51 -3.65
N ILE A 123 10.48 -11.07 -2.45
CA ILE A 123 9.33 -11.75 -1.85
C ILE A 123 8.16 -10.77 -1.64
N LEU A 124 8.45 -9.57 -1.11
CA LEU A 124 7.45 -8.53 -0.91
C LEU A 124 6.73 -8.16 -2.21
N PHE A 125 7.48 -7.88 -3.28
CA PHE A 125 6.88 -7.49 -4.56
C PHE A 125 6.16 -8.66 -5.23
N ALA A 126 6.68 -9.88 -5.12
CA ALA A 126 5.99 -11.08 -5.63
C ALA A 126 4.67 -11.32 -4.90
N ALA A 127 4.66 -11.24 -3.56
CA ALA A 127 3.45 -11.39 -2.76
C ALA A 127 2.44 -10.27 -3.05
N CYS A 128 2.89 -9.02 -3.16
CA CYS A 128 2.04 -7.88 -3.51
C CYS A 128 1.40 -8.08 -4.89
N ALA A 129 2.19 -8.45 -5.90
CA ALA A 129 1.67 -8.72 -7.24
C ALA A 129 0.68 -9.90 -7.24
N PHE A 130 0.97 -10.98 -6.52
CA PHE A 130 0.07 -12.12 -6.38
C PHE A 130 -1.28 -11.72 -5.78
N VAL A 131 -1.29 -10.99 -4.66
CA VAL A 131 -2.52 -10.53 -3.99
C VAL A 131 -3.31 -9.56 -4.87
N LEU A 132 -2.62 -8.63 -5.54
CA LEU A 132 -3.28 -7.70 -6.47
C LEU A 132 -3.94 -8.45 -7.64
N LEU A 133 -3.25 -9.42 -8.24
CA LEU A 133 -3.77 -10.19 -9.36
C LEU A 133 -4.96 -11.06 -8.94
N VAL A 134 -4.78 -11.87 -7.90
CA VAL A 134 -5.84 -12.77 -7.41
C VAL A 134 -7.02 -11.96 -6.89
N GLY A 135 -6.80 -10.91 -6.10
CA GLY A 135 -7.87 -10.08 -5.57
C GLY A 135 -8.64 -9.34 -6.67
N THR A 136 -7.94 -8.78 -7.67
CA THR A 136 -8.60 -8.13 -8.81
C THR A 136 -9.40 -9.16 -9.63
N LEU A 137 -8.83 -10.34 -9.85
CA LEU A 137 -9.54 -11.44 -10.51
C LEU A 137 -10.79 -11.82 -9.71
N THR A 138 -10.71 -11.97 -8.39
CA THR A 138 -11.87 -12.31 -7.55
C THR A 138 -12.96 -11.26 -7.65
N ILE A 139 -12.65 -9.96 -7.63
CA ILE A 139 -13.68 -8.89 -7.74
C ILE A 139 -14.45 -8.98 -9.06
N PHE A 140 -13.76 -9.25 -10.17
CA PHE A 140 -14.36 -9.22 -11.50
C PHE A 140 -14.84 -10.57 -12.04
N ALA A 141 -14.31 -11.67 -11.52
CA ALA A 141 -14.72 -13.03 -11.89
C ALA A 141 -15.75 -13.63 -10.93
N PHE A 142 -16.12 -12.91 -9.86
CA PHE A 142 -17.20 -13.32 -8.98
C PHE A 142 -18.54 -13.20 -9.70
N ASP A 143 -19.23 -14.33 -9.85
CA ASP A 143 -20.59 -14.37 -10.36
C ASP A 143 -21.57 -14.50 -9.19
N PRO A 144 -22.33 -13.43 -8.87
CA PRO A 144 -23.32 -13.49 -7.80
C PRO A 144 -24.54 -14.37 -8.18
N CYS A 145 -24.73 -14.67 -9.48
CA CYS A 145 -25.87 -15.43 -10.01
C CYS A 145 -25.41 -16.49 -11.03
N PRO A 146 -24.70 -17.55 -10.58
CA PRO A 146 -24.12 -18.55 -11.46
C PRO A 146 -25.17 -19.27 -12.32
N SER A 147 -24.92 -19.32 -13.63
CA SER A 147 -25.78 -20.02 -14.58
C SER A 147 -25.88 -21.51 -14.26
N GLY A 148 -27.10 -22.03 -14.09
CA GLY A 148 -27.36 -23.44 -13.80
C GLY A 148 -27.43 -23.81 -12.31
N ALA A 149 -27.35 -22.83 -11.40
CA ALA A 149 -27.71 -23.05 -10.00
C ALA A 149 -29.21 -23.32 -9.86
N ALA A 150 -29.59 -24.17 -8.91
CA ALA A 150 -31.00 -24.42 -8.60
C ALA A 150 -31.67 -23.13 -8.12
N ALA A 151 -32.88 -22.85 -8.61
CA ALA A 151 -33.56 -21.59 -8.33
C ALA A 151 -33.81 -21.36 -6.84
N GLU A 152 -34.00 -22.42 -6.05
CA GLU A 152 -34.11 -22.32 -4.59
C GLU A 152 -32.80 -21.93 -3.86
N LEU A 153 -31.64 -22.03 -4.52
CA LEU A 153 -30.34 -21.70 -3.96
C LEU A 153 -29.84 -20.31 -4.36
N LEU A 154 -30.54 -19.64 -5.29
CA LEU A 154 -30.15 -18.31 -5.75
C LEU A 154 -30.61 -17.23 -4.75
N PRO A 155 -29.76 -16.24 -4.45
CA PRO A 155 -30.18 -15.07 -3.68
C PRO A 155 -31.36 -14.36 -4.34
N SER A 156 -32.23 -13.74 -3.54
CA SER A 156 -33.47 -13.09 -4.01
C SER A 156 -33.26 -11.93 -4.99
N PHE A 157 -32.05 -11.39 -5.09
CA PHE A 157 -31.67 -10.36 -6.05
C PHE A 157 -31.28 -10.91 -7.43
N CYS A 158 -31.04 -12.23 -7.54
CA CYS A 158 -30.83 -12.87 -8.83
C CYS A 158 -32.17 -13.02 -9.53
N SER A 159 -32.33 -12.44 -10.73
CA SER A 159 -33.51 -12.74 -11.55
C SER A 159 -33.48 -14.22 -11.92
N ALA A 160 -34.54 -14.98 -11.64
CA ALA A 160 -34.72 -16.31 -12.20
C ALA A 160 -34.62 -16.19 -13.73
N ARG A 161 -33.55 -16.71 -14.32
CA ARG A 161 -33.29 -16.66 -15.75
C ARG A 161 -33.20 -18.06 -16.29
#